data_AF-A0A1R3FVS6-F1
#
_entry.id   AF-A0A1R3FVS6-F1
#
_cell.length_a   1.000
_cell.length_b   1.000
_cell.length_c   1.000
_cell.angle_alpha   90.00
_cell.angle_beta   90.00
_cell.angle_gamma   90.00
#
_symmetry.space_group_name_H-M   'P 1'
#
loop_
_entity.id
_entity.type
_entity.pdbx_description
1 polymer ?
#
loop_
_entity_poly.entity_id
_entity_poly.type
_entity_poly.pdbx_seq_one_letter_code
_entity_poly.pdbx_strand_id
1 'polypeptide(L)'
;MDGTSHKLSSRISKFNHVENGNLNDNDNIEGKRWAVLIAGSNGYWNYRHQADVCHAYQILKNGGLEDENIIVFMFDDIAFDISNPRPGIIINKPDGEDVYKGVPKDYTGEDVNVNNFLAVLLGNKTALTGQGSGKVVDSGPNDRIFIYYTDHGASGILCMPGEAESLTADDLISALKKKHEAKSYKSMVRRRTGFDTGEEGGSQVMQYGSVKIGKDFLFTYMGTNPENDDYNYANFATTSSNNQSINLPITSKVVSQRDASLHHFLHKFKRAAEGSPEKAEAQKQLLGELSHRKHIDESINQIVTILFGHENVSKMLKSKQSAGKPLVDDWNCFKLLVNTYKKHCGSRSRYELKYSGVLANMCNAGVDLKQAIATITETCSNNSPPLP
;
A
#
# COMPACT_ATOMS: atom_id res chain seq x y z
N MET A 1 28.22 -3.71 12.29
CA MET A 1 27.77 -5.11 12.20
C MET A 1 27.30 -5.33 10.78
N ASP A 2 27.70 -6.46 10.21
CA ASP A 2 27.91 -6.72 8.78
C ASP A 2 26.76 -6.28 7.85
N GLY A 3 27.13 -5.56 6.77
CA GLY A 3 26.26 -4.90 5.80
C GLY A 3 25.65 -5.83 4.76
N THR A 4 25.38 -7.08 5.12
CA THR A 4 24.76 -8.08 4.25
C THR A 4 23.24 -7.91 4.25
N SER A 5 22.74 -6.77 3.75
CA SER A 5 21.36 -6.77 3.25
C SER A 5 21.32 -7.69 2.04
N HIS A 6 20.75 -8.88 2.22
CA HIS A 6 20.61 -10.00 1.30
C HIS A 6 20.62 -9.59 -0.19
N LYS A 7 21.83 -9.56 -0.76
CA LYS A 7 22.05 -9.49 -2.19
C LYS A 7 21.71 -10.88 -2.73
N LEU A 8 20.65 -10.96 -3.51
CA LEU A 8 20.17 -12.19 -4.12
C LEU A 8 20.20 -11.97 -5.63
N SER A 9 20.86 -12.87 -6.36
CA SER A 9 20.82 -12.83 -7.81
C SER A 9 19.37 -13.03 -8.26
N SER A 10 18.82 -12.01 -8.94
CA SER A 10 17.46 -12.05 -9.49
C SER A 10 17.33 -13.05 -10.65
N ARG A 11 18.47 -13.44 -11.23
CA ARG A 11 18.57 -14.45 -12.29
C ARG A 11 18.15 -15.82 -11.78
N ILE A 12 18.55 -16.20 -10.57
CA ILE A 12 18.23 -17.53 -10.00
C ILE A 12 17.00 -17.54 -9.08
N SER A 13 16.40 -16.37 -8.84
CA SER A 13 15.29 -16.20 -7.90
C SER A 13 13.96 -16.17 -8.65
N LYS A 14 12.99 -17.02 -8.30
CA LYS A 14 11.60 -16.93 -8.77
C LYS A 14 10.74 -16.29 -7.68
N PHE A 15 9.52 -15.85 -8.04
CA PHE A 15 8.62 -15.23 -7.06
C PHE A 15 8.27 -16.13 -5.86
N ASN A 16 8.24 -17.45 -6.06
CA ASN A 16 7.78 -18.41 -5.06
C ASN A 16 8.80 -19.51 -4.69
N HIS A 17 10.00 -19.51 -5.30
CA HIS A 17 11.02 -20.53 -5.05
C HIS A 17 12.41 -20.04 -5.48
N VAL A 18 13.45 -20.54 -4.83
CA VAL A 18 14.83 -20.47 -5.35
C VAL A 18 15.12 -21.81 -6.02
N GLU A 19 15.58 -21.80 -7.28
CA GLU A 19 16.08 -22.98 -7.96
C GLU A 19 17.56 -22.79 -8.28
N ASN A 20 18.37 -23.81 -8.00
CA ASN A 20 19.75 -23.91 -8.52
C ASN A 20 19.66 -24.39 -9.98
N GLY A 21 19.35 -23.48 -10.90
CA GLY A 21 19.37 -23.74 -12.34
C GLY A 21 20.43 -22.88 -13.02
N ASN A 22 21.27 -23.50 -13.85
CA ASN A 22 22.10 -22.77 -14.81
C ASN A 22 21.18 -22.12 -15.86
N LEU A 23 21.06 -20.81 -15.81
CA LEU A 23 20.48 -20.04 -16.90
C LEU A 23 21.48 -19.99 -18.05
N ASN A 24 21.06 -20.41 -19.24
CA ASN A 24 21.78 -20.07 -20.45
C ASN A 24 21.59 -18.57 -20.72
N ASP A 25 22.67 -17.82 -20.90
CA ASP A 25 22.68 -16.37 -21.19
C ASP A 25 21.94 -15.95 -22.47
N ASN A 26 21.36 -16.91 -23.20
CA ASN A 26 20.68 -16.71 -24.49
C ASN A 26 19.15 -16.67 -24.41
N ASP A 27 18.53 -16.63 -23.23
CA ASP A 27 17.10 -16.32 -23.12
C ASP A 27 16.89 -14.81 -23.37
N ASN A 28 16.95 -14.46 -24.65
CA ASN A 28 16.70 -13.11 -25.15
C ASN A 28 15.24 -12.77 -24.86
N ILE A 29 15.00 -12.11 -23.73
CA ILE A 29 13.68 -11.66 -23.33
C ILE A 29 13.21 -10.63 -24.37
N GLU A 30 12.32 -11.06 -25.25
CA GLU A 30 11.63 -10.17 -26.17
C GLU A 30 10.64 -9.27 -25.42
N GLY A 31 10.62 -7.98 -25.74
CA GLY A 31 9.72 -6.96 -25.16
C GLY A 31 10.37 -6.06 -24.10
N LYS A 32 9.78 -4.87 -23.88
CA LYS A 32 10.20 -3.92 -22.85
C LYS A 32 9.72 -4.34 -21.46
N ARG A 33 10.44 -3.89 -20.42
CA ARG A 33 10.00 -3.99 -19.01
C ARG A 33 9.46 -2.64 -18.58
N TRP A 34 8.25 -2.63 -18.04
CA TRP A 34 7.57 -1.47 -17.50
C TRP A 34 7.35 -1.64 -16.01
N ALA A 35 7.39 -0.53 -15.27
CA ALA A 35 7.06 -0.51 -13.86
C ALA A 35 6.14 0.65 -13.51
N VAL A 36 5.16 0.38 -12.63
CA VAL A 36 4.33 1.40 -12.00
C VAL A 36 4.51 1.27 -10.49
N LEU A 37 5.11 2.28 -9.87
CA LEU A 37 5.38 2.33 -8.43
C LEU A 37 4.47 3.37 -7.79
N ILE A 38 3.74 3.01 -6.74
CA ILE A 38 2.78 3.90 -6.10
C ILE A 38 2.82 3.85 -4.57
N ALA A 39 2.97 5.02 -3.97
CA ALA A 39 2.74 5.29 -2.56
C ALA A 39 1.38 5.96 -2.40
N GLY A 40 0.42 5.26 -1.78
CA GLY A 40 -0.97 5.71 -1.63
C GLY A 40 -1.22 6.77 -0.54
N SER A 41 -0.18 7.28 0.11
CA SER A 41 -0.30 8.19 1.25
C SER A 41 0.67 9.35 1.24
N ASN A 42 0.33 10.35 2.04
CA ASN A 42 1.11 11.51 2.39
C ASN A 42 1.26 11.64 3.93
N GLY A 43 1.93 12.71 4.35
CA GLY A 43 2.24 13.06 5.73
C GLY A 43 3.48 12.33 6.25
N TYR A 44 4.31 13.03 7.02
CA TYR A 44 5.57 12.47 7.54
C TYR A 44 5.39 11.23 8.43
N TRP A 45 4.24 11.04 9.08
CA TRP A 45 3.93 9.80 9.82
C TRP A 45 3.75 8.57 8.91
N ASN A 46 3.60 8.76 7.60
CA ASN A 46 3.54 7.71 6.57
C ASN A 46 4.83 7.61 5.73
N TYR A 47 5.93 8.20 6.19
CA TYR A 47 7.28 8.15 5.59
C TYR A 47 7.59 6.83 4.88
N ARG A 48 7.31 5.71 5.55
CA ARG A 48 7.59 4.33 5.09
C ARG A 48 7.07 4.01 3.69
N HIS A 49 5.91 4.52 3.27
CA HIS A 49 5.33 4.18 1.98
C HIS A 49 6.09 4.83 0.81
N GLN A 50 6.49 6.09 0.97
CA GLN A 50 7.31 6.76 -0.05
C GLN A 50 8.76 6.23 -0.01
N ALA A 51 9.30 5.88 1.16
CA ALA A 51 10.59 5.20 1.28
C ALA A 51 10.60 3.83 0.58
N ASP A 52 9.52 3.06 0.69
CA ASP A 52 9.32 1.80 -0.02
C ASP A 52 9.32 1.98 -1.55
N VAL A 53 8.59 2.98 -2.06
CA VAL A 53 8.58 3.31 -3.49
C VAL A 53 9.96 3.74 -3.98
N CYS A 54 10.62 4.62 -3.23
CA CYS A 54 11.97 5.10 -3.54
C CYS A 54 12.95 3.91 -3.60
N HIS A 55 12.91 3.00 -2.63
CA HIS A 55 13.75 1.82 -2.64
C HIS A 55 13.41 0.87 -3.80
N ALA A 56 12.13 0.65 -4.11
CA ALA A 56 11.72 -0.14 -5.27
C ALA A 56 12.25 0.46 -6.58
N TYR A 57 12.24 1.79 -6.72
CA TYR A 57 12.86 2.48 -7.86
C TYR A 57 14.36 2.18 -7.95
N GLN A 58 15.12 2.30 -6.86
CA GLN A 58 16.56 2.01 -6.87
C GLN A 58 16.85 0.57 -7.32
N ILE A 59 16.03 -0.40 -6.89
CA ILE A 59 16.17 -1.81 -7.31
C ILE A 59 15.96 -1.94 -8.83
N LEU A 60 14.91 -1.33 -9.37
CA LEU A 60 14.59 -1.42 -10.80
C LEU A 60 15.63 -0.68 -11.66
N LYS A 61 16.09 0.49 -11.21
CA LYS A 61 17.11 1.28 -11.90
C LYS A 61 18.43 0.51 -11.96
N ASN A 62 18.87 -0.05 -10.83
CA ASN A 62 20.07 -0.90 -10.77
C ASN A 62 19.89 -2.22 -11.52
N GLY A 63 18.64 -2.66 -11.74
CA GLY A 63 18.29 -3.80 -12.59
C GLY A 63 18.36 -3.51 -14.10
N GLY A 64 18.62 -2.26 -14.49
CA GLY A 64 18.71 -1.84 -15.89
C GLY A 64 17.38 -1.45 -16.53
N LEU A 65 16.34 -1.11 -15.75
CA LEU A 65 15.15 -0.46 -16.31
C LEU A 65 15.41 1.04 -16.50
N GLU A 66 15.03 1.55 -17.67
CA GLU A 66 15.13 2.98 -18.00
C GLU A 66 13.97 3.79 -17.42
N ASP A 67 14.23 5.06 -17.08
CA ASP A 67 13.27 5.95 -16.43
C ASP A 67 12.03 6.19 -17.29
N GLU A 68 12.17 6.13 -18.62
CA GLU A 68 11.05 6.22 -19.56
C GLU A 68 9.99 5.12 -19.34
N ASN A 69 10.38 3.98 -18.78
CA ASN A 69 9.50 2.84 -18.54
C ASN A 69 9.16 2.63 -17.05
N ILE A 70 9.62 3.51 -16.16
CA ILE A 70 9.26 3.50 -14.74
C ILE A 70 8.38 4.72 -14.46
N ILE A 71 7.12 4.49 -14.10
CA ILE A 71 6.16 5.51 -13.72
C ILE A 71 6.08 5.56 -12.19
N VAL A 72 6.36 6.71 -11.58
CA VAL A 72 6.35 6.89 -10.12
C VAL A 72 5.23 7.82 -9.66
N PHE A 73 4.41 7.29 -8.75
CA PHE A 73 3.41 8.01 -7.98
C PHE A 73 3.86 8.10 -6.52
N MET A 74 4.16 9.31 -6.05
CA MET A 74 4.40 9.57 -4.63
C MET A 74 4.10 11.02 -4.31
N PHE A 75 3.49 11.28 -3.15
CA PHE A 75 3.02 12.64 -2.84
C PHE A 75 4.17 13.67 -2.76
N ASP A 76 5.39 13.21 -2.45
CA ASP A 76 6.64 13.97 -2.44
C ASP A 76 6.75 15.03 -1.33
N ASP A 77 6.13 14.76 -0.19
CA ASP A 77 6.12 15.60 1.00
C ASP A 77 7.04 15.10 2.13
N ILE A 78 7.95 14.17 1.83
CA ILE A 78 8.81 13.53 2.86
C ILE A 78 10.22 14.08 2.88
N ALA A 79 10.87 14.21 1.72
CA ALA A 79 12.30 14.54 1.65
C ALA A 79 12.61 15.90 2.28
N PHE A 80 11.72 16.87 2.14
CA PHE A 80 11.89 18.24 2.66
C PHE A 80 10.86 18.61 3.74
N ASP A 81 10.19 17.62 4.36
CA ASP A 81 9.33 17.89 5.51
C ASP A 81 10.15 18.51 6.65
N ILE A 82 9.56 19.44 7.39
CA ILE A 82 10.21 20.10 8.55
C ILE A 82 10.61 19.10 9.64
N SER A 83 9.94 17.95 9.71
CA SER A 83 10.22 16.86 10.64
C SER A 83 11.35 15.95 10.16
N ASN A 84 11.84 16.12 8.92
CA ASN A 84 12.94 15.34 8.39
C ASN A 84 14.28 15.83 8.96
N PRO A 85 14.98 15.04 9.78
CA PRO A 85 16.28 15.46 10.34
C PRO A 85 17.40 15.49 9.28
N ARG A 86 17.16 14.96 8.08
CA ARG A 86 18.09 14.90 6.96
C ARG A 86 17.39 15.40 5.67
N PRO A 87 17.20 16.72 5.51
CA PRO A 87 16.51 17.28 4.35
C PRO A 87 17.13 16.80 3.03
N GLY A 88 16.27 16.43 2.08
CA GLY A 88 16.64 15.88 0.77
C GLY A 88 16.99 14.40 0.78
N ILE A 89 16.93 13.71 1.93
CA ILE A 89 17.29 12.29 2.04
C ILE A 89 16.11 11.47 2.57
N ILE A 90 15.85 10.32 1.91
CA ILE A 90 14.94 9.29 2.40
C ILE A 90 15.69 7.97 2.57
N ILE A 91 15.51 7.25 3.68
CA ILE A 91 16.11 5.93 3.93
C ILE A 91 15.02 4.87 4.09
N ASN A 92 15.25 3.62 3.65
CA ASN A 92 14.29 2.52 3.85
C ASN A 92 14.81 1.37 4.73
N LYS A 93 15.89 1.61 5.47
CA LYS A 93 16.41 0.72 6.51
C LYS A 93 17.25 1.53 7.51
N PRO A 94 17.40 1.07 8.78
CA PRO A 94 18.34 1.69 9.72
C PRO A 94 19.73 1.79 9.11
N ASP A 95 20.38 2.96 9.27
CA ASP A 95 21.70 3.26 8.71
C ASP A 95 21.83 3.03 7.19
N GLY A 96 20.71 3.01 6.48
CA GLY A 96 20.65 2.81 5.04
C GLY A 96 21.09 4.03 4.23
N GLU A 97 21.40 3.77 2.97
CA GLU A 97 21.69 4.78 1.97
C GLU A 97 20.43 5.60 1.62
N ASP A 98 20.65 6.76 1.01
CA ASP A 98 19.57 7.56 0.43
C ASP A 98 18.93 6.83 -0.75
N VAL A 99 17.63 6.57 -0.65
CA VAL A 99 16.83 5.96 -1.72
C VAL A 99 16.07 7.00 -2.54
N TYR A 100 16.05 8.28 -2.14
CA TYR A 100 15.27 9.33 -2.82
C TYR A 100 15.94 9.87 -4.09
N LYS A 101 17.27 9.93 -4.08
CA LYS A 101 18.04 10.51 -5.19
C LYS A 101 17.70 9.86 -6.52
N GLY A 102 17.41 10.70 -7.52
CA GLY A 102 17.15 10.27 -8.88
C GLY A 102 15.78 9.63 -9.13
N VAL A 103 14.92 9.49 -8.11
CA VAL A 103 13.55 8.96 -8.28
C VAL A 103 12.72 9.94 -9.13
N PRO A 104 12.12 9.50 -10.27
CA PRO A 104 11.23 10.32 -11.08
C PRO A 104 10.04 10.87 -10.28
N LYS A 105 9.56 12.05 -10.66
CA LYS A 105 8.41 12.74 -10.06
C LYS A 105 7.26 12.81 -11.06
N ASP A 106 6.83 11.65 -11.56
CA ASP A 106 5.84 11.61 -12.64
C ASP A 106 4.49 12.13 -12.18
N TYR A 107 4.04 11.73 -11.00
CA TYR A 107 2.81 12.22 -10.38
C TYR A 107 3.08 12.44 -8.90
N THR A 108 2.93 13.70 -8.45
CA THR A 108 3.16 14.13 -7.06
C THR A 108 2.00 14.98 -6.55
N GLY A 109 1.93 15.21 -5.24
CA GLY A 109 0.81 15.92 -4.62
C GLY A 109 -0.56 15.34 -5.02
N GLU A 110 -1.48 16.22 -5.40
CA GLU A 110 -2.85 15.88 -5.82
C GLU A 110 -2.92 15.10 -7.15
N ASP A 111 -1.83 15.04 -7.91
CA ASP A 111 -1.77 14.23 -9.14
C ASP A 111 -1.65 12.73 -8.83
N VAL A 112 -1.39 12.38 -7.58
CA VAL A 112 -1.48 11.01 -7.07
C VAL A 112 -2.93 10.67 -6.73
N ASN A 113 -3.74 10.47 -7.76
CA ASN A 113 -5.17 10.18 -7.63
C ASN A 113 -5.60 8.93 -8.42
N VAL A 114 -6.81 8.43 -8.12
CA VAL A 114 -7.35 7.20 -8.72
C VAL A 114 -7.43 7.32 -10.24
N ASN A 115 -7.93 8.45 -10.74
CA ASN A 115 -8.08 8.69 -12.17
C ASN A 115 -6.74 8.57 -12.92
N ASN A 116 -5.72 9.31 -12.47
CA ASN A 116 -4.39 9.29 -13.06
C ASN A 116 -3.77 7.89 -12.99
N PHE A 117 -3.89 7.19 -11.86
CA PHE A 117 -3.37 5.82 -11.74
C PHE A 117 -4.02 4.86 -12.75
N LEU A 118 -5.34 4.86 -12.87
CA LEU A 118 -6.05 4.01 -13.83
C LEU A 118 -5.76 4.41 -15.28
N ALA A 119 -5.66 5.70 -15.58
CA ALA A 119 -5.28 6.22 -16.89
C ALA A 119 -3.86 5.78 -17.28
N VAL A 120 -2.90 5.84 -16.35
CA VAL A 120 -1.53 5.34 -16.55
C VAL A 120 -1.53 3.85 -16.86
N LEU A 121 -2.24 3.04 -16.06
CA LEU A 121 -2.31 1.59 -16.29
C LEU A 121 -2.87 1.27 -17.68
N LEU A 122 -3.88 2.03 -18.13
CA LEU A 122 -4.53 1.85 -19.42
C LEU A 122 -3.76 2.47 -20.60
N GLY A 123 -2.67 3.21 -20.37
CA GLY A 123 -1.96 3.92 -21.43
C GLY A 123 -2.72 5.14 -21.97
N ASN A 124 -3.71 5.66 -21.23
CA ASN A 124 -4.60 6.71 -21.71
C ASN A 124 -4.13 8.10 -21.29
N LYS A 125 -3.29 8.73 -22.11
CA LYS A 125 -2.77 10.10 -21.85
C LYS A 125 -3.87 11.16 -21.78
N THR A 126 -4.95 11.01 -22.56
CA THR A 126 -6.03 12.02 -22.62
C THR A 126 -6.93 12.03 -21.38
N ALA A 127 -6.90 10.96 -20.58
CA ALA A 127 -7.65 10.88 -19.32
C ALA A 127 -6.85 11.42 -18.13
N LEU A 128 -5.58 11.78 -18.32
CA LEU A 128 -4.77 12.36 -17.25
C LEU A 128 -5.28 13.73 -16.86
N THR A 129 -5.17 14.02 -15.57
CA THR A 129 -5.55 15.28 -14.94
C THR A 129 -4.34 15.88 -14.21
N GLY A 130 -4.35 17.21 -14.05
CA GLY A 130 -3.32 17.91 -13.29
C GLY A 130 -2.04 18.19 -14.08
N GLN A 131 -0.90 18.26 -13.38
CA GLN A 131 0.38 18.73 -13.93
C GLN A 131 1.48 17.66 -13.97
N GLY A 132 1.12 16.39 -13.73
CA GLY A 132 2.04 15.27 -13.83
C GLY A 132 2.72 15.15 -15.20
N SER A 133 3.77 14.34 -15.28
CA SER A 133 4.67 14.24 -16.44
C SER A 133 4.00 13.78 -17.74
N GLY A 134 2.78 13.26 -17.68
CA GLY A 134 2.09 12.66 -18.83
C GLY A 134 2.55 11.24 -19.18
N LYS A 135 3.49 10.68 -18.40
CA LYS A 135 4.02 9.32 -18.62
C LYS A 135 2.97 8.27 -18.29
N VAL A 136 2.72 7.35 -19.20
CA VAL A 136 1.74 6.24 -19.06
C VAL A 136 2.39 4.92 -19.48
N VAL A 137 1.75 3.79 -19.17
CA VAL A 137 2.23 2.47 -19.58
C VAL A 137 1.83 2.18 -21.04
N ASP A 138 2.63 2.72 -21.97
CA ASP A 138 2.48 2.54 -23.43
C ASP A 138 3.15 1.24 -23.90
N SER A 139 2.57 0.12 -23.46
CA SER A 139 3.14 -1.23 -23.56
C SER A 139 2.60 -2.00 -24.76
N GLY A 140 3.47 -2.79 -25.39
CA GLY A 140 3.14 -3.73 -26.46
C GLY A 140 2.81 -5.15 -25.97
N PRO A 141 2.36 -6.05 -26.86
CA PRO A 141 1.94 -7.42 -26.52
C PRO A 141 3.07 -8.31 -25.98
N ASN A 142 4.34 -7.97 -26.24
CA ASN A 142 5.50 -8.71 -25.75
C ASN A 142 6.05 -8.13 -24.43
N ASP A 143 5.57 -6.97 -24.01
CA ASP A 143 6.10 -6.25 -22.87
C ASP A 143 5.64 -6.85 -21.54
N ARG A 144 6.40 -6.59 -20.48
CA ARG A 144 6.09 -7.03 -19.12
C ARG A 144 5.85 -5.85 -18.22
N ILE A 145 4.84 -5.95 -17.36
CA ILE A 145 4.46 -4.86 -16.45
C ILE A 145 4.60 -5.32 -15.00
N PHE A 146 5.39 -4.61 -14.22
CA PHE A 146 5.51 -4.76 -12.78
C PHE A 146 4.75 -3.63 -12.07
N ILE A 147 3.81 -3.97 -11.20
CA ILE A 147 3.06 -2.98 -10.41
C ILE A 147 3.38 -3.19 -8.94
N TYR A 148 3.87 -2.14 -8.29
CA TYR A 148 4.15 -2.13 -6.87
C TYR A 148 3.35 -1.03 -6.17
N TYR A 149 2.48 -1.46 -5.25
CA TYR A 149 1.70 -0.56 -4.41
C TYR A 149 2.09 -0.77 -2.94
N THR A 150 2.33 0.34 -2.24
CA THR A 150 2.60 0.37 -0.79
C THR A 150 1.82 1.51 -0.15
N ASP A 151 0.90 1.17 0.75
CA ASP A 151 0.19 2.09 1.64
C ASP A 151 -0.69 1.31 2.63
N HIS A 152 -1.49 2.03 3.41
CA HIS A 152 -2.76 1.63 3.96
C HIS A 152 -3.69 0.97 2.93
N GLY A 153 -4.53 0.09 3.44
CA GLY A 153 -5.68 -0.40 2.73
C GLY A 153 -6.65 -1.08 3.68
N ALA A 154 -7.79 -1.43 3.14
CA ALA A 154 -8.84 -2.09 3.88
C ALA A 154 -9.57 -3.11 3.00
N SER A 155 -10.64 -3.72 3.52
CA SER A 155 -11.44 -4.67 2.76
C SER A 155 -11.97 -3.98 1.51
N GLY A 156 -11.55 -4.47 0.33
CA GLY A 156 -12.00 -3.94 -0.96
C GLY A 156 -11.42 -2.59 -1.36
N ILE A 157 -10.47 -2.04 -0.60
CA ILE A 157 -9.96 -0.68 -0.78
C ILE A 157 -8.42 -0.64 -0.70
N LEU A 158 -7.82 0.07 -1.66
CA LEU A 158 -6.49 0.65 -1.58
C LEU A 158 -6.65 2.17 -1.39
N CYS A 159 -5.95 2.72 -0.41
CA CYS A 159 -5.95 4.15 -0.15
C CYS A 159 -5.23 4.93 -1.27
N MET A 160 -5.60 6.19 -1.44
CA MET A 160 -4.90 7.13 -2.32
C MET A 160 -4.75 8.44 -1.53
N PRO A 161 -3.68 9.23 -1.75
CA PRO A 161 -3.53 10.50 -1.07
C PRO A 161 -4.62 11.44 -1.60
N GLY A 162 -5.37 12.04 -0.67
CA GLY A 162 -6.61 12.74 -0.96
C GLY A 162 -7.78 12.36 -0.04
N GLU A 163 -8.65 13.34 0.21
CA GLU A 163 -9.80 13.21 1.11
C GLU A 163 -11.00 12.52 0.46
N ALA A 164 -11.15 12.61 -0.87
CA ALA A 164 -12.39 12.21 -1.54
C ALA A 164 -12.40 10.75 -2.05
N GLU A 165 -11.28 10.21 -2.55
CA GLU A 165 -11.31 8.97 -3.32
C GLU A 165 -10.39 7.88 -2.77
N SER A 166 -10.86 6.64 -2.91
CA SER A 166 -10.12 5.43 -2.59
C SER A 166 -10.21 4.50 -3.79
N LEU A 167 -9.12 3.83 -4.13
CA LEU A 167 -9.10 2.87 -5.22
C LEU A 167 -9.80 1.59 -4.76
N THR A 168 -10.97 1.33 -5.31
CA THR A 168 -11.72 0.11 -5.01
C THR A 168 -11.18 -1.09 -5.78
N ALA A 169 -11.46 -2.29 -5.26
CA ALA A 169 -11.06 -3.51 -5.93
C ALA A 169 -11.80 -3.70 -7.26
N ASP A 170 -13.08 -3.30 -7.38
CA ASP A 170 -13.82 -3.43 -8.65
C ASP A 170 -13.28 -2.48 -9.73
N ASP A 171 -12.92 -1.25 -9.39
CA ASP A 171 -12.34 -0.30 -10.36
C ASP A 171 -10.98 -0.81 -10.87
N LEU A 172 -10.12 -1.27 -9.95
CA LEU A 172 -8.81 -1.81 -10.31
C LEU A 172 -8.93 -3.09 -11.17
N ILE A 173 -9.78 -4.04 -10.77
CA ILE A 173 -9.98 -5.27 -11.54
C ILE A 173 -10.60 -4.96 -12.91
N SER A 174 -11.50 -3.99 -13.00
CA SER A 174 -12.09 -3.56 -14.28
C SER A 174 -11.04 -2.95 -15.20
N ALA A 175 -10.14 -2.11 -14.69
CA ALA A 175 -9.04 -1.57 -15.47
C ALA A 175 -8.07 -2.67 -15.95
N LEU A 176 -7.75 -3.65 -15.09
CA LEU A 176 -6.90 -4.78 -15.45
C LEU A 176 -7.55 -5.68 -16.52
N LYS A 177 -8.86 -5.91 -16.46
CA LYS A 177 -9.61 -6.62 -17.51
C LYS A 177 -9.52 -5.88 -18.85
N LYS A 178 -9.77 -4.57 -18.86
CA LYS A 178 -9.63 -3.73 -20.07
C LYS A 178 -8.20 -3.79 -20.63
N LYS A 179 -7.19 -3.71 -19.77
CA LYS A 179 -5.77 -3.83 -20.18
C LYS A 179 -5.47 -5.21 -20.79
N HIS A 180 -6.05 -6.27 -20.25
CA HIS A 180 -5.93 -7.62 -20.78
C HIS A 180 -6.63 -7.78 -22.14
N GLU A 181 -7.84 -7.28 -22.27
CA GLU A 181 -8.62 -7.29 -23.52
C GLU A 181 -7.92 -6.53 -24.64
N ALA A 182 -7.21 -5.44 -24.30
CA ALA A 182 -6.37 -4.69 -25.23
C ALA A 182 -5.10 -5.45 -25.68
N LYS A 183 -4.80 -6.62 -25.10
CA LYS A 183 -3.62 -7.46 -25.40
C LYS A 183 -2.30 -6.68 -25.38
N SER A 184 -2.18 -5.68 -24.51
CA SER A 184 -1.06 -4.75 -24.50
C SER A 184 0.02 -5.14 -23.47
N TYR A 185 0.16 -6.44 -23.16
CA TYR A 185 1.24 -6.99 -22.34
C TYR A 185 1.30 -8.51 -22.49
N LYS A 186 2.49 -9.09 -22.28
CA LYS A 186 2.75 -10.53 -22.23
C LYS A 186 2.43 -11.12 -20.87
N SER A 187 2.92 -10.46 -19.82
CA SER A 187 2.67 -10.85 -18.44
C SER A 187 2.70 -9.65 -17.49
N MET A 188 1.95 -9.74 -16.40
CA MET A 188 1.83 -8.68 -15.40
C MET A 188 1.91 -9.27 -14.00
N VAL A 189 2.77 -8.70 -13.16
CA VAL A 189 2.89 -9.07 -11.74
C VAL A 189 2.56 -7.86 -10.88
N ARG A 190 1.71 -8.09 -9.87
CA ARG A 190 1.36 -7.09 -8.87
C ARG A 190 1.81 -7.55 -7.49
N ARG A 191 2.61 -6.73 -6.80
CA ARG A 191 2.98 -6.94 -5.40
C ARG A 191 2.35 -5.84 -4.54
N ARG A 192 1.72 -6.25 -3.44
CA ARG A 192 1.16 -5.36 -2.42
C ARG A 192 1.84 -5.67 -1.09
N THR A 193 2.27 -4.65 -0.37
CA THR A 193 2.62 -4.74 1.04
C THR A 193 1.37 -4.43 1.87
N GLY A 194 0.83 -5.42 2.60
CA GLY A 194 -0.07 -5.18 3.75
C GLY A 194 -1.52 -5.69 3.70
N PHE A 195 -1.87 -6.44 4.75
CA PHE A 195 -3.06 -6.32 5.64
C PHE A 195 -2.81 -7.23 6.87
N ASP A 196 -2.89 -6.72 8.10
CA ASP A 196 -2.60 -7.52 9.30
C ASP A 196 -3.70 -8.56 9.56
N THR A 197 -3.33 -9.84 9.56
CA THR A 197 -4.15 -10.94 10.08
C THR A 197 -3.28 -11.80 10.98
N GLY A 198 -3.26 -11.50 12.28
CA GLY A 198 -2.64 -12.38 13.27
C GLY A 198 -2.33 -11.65 14.57
N GLU A 199 -2.53 -12.35 15.69
CA GLU A 199 -2.10 -11.92 17.04
C GLU A 199 -0.57 -11.98 17.22
N GLU A 200 0.15 -12.55 16.25
CA GLU A 200 1.61 -12.65 16.22
C GLU A 200 2.15 -11.79 15.06
N GLY A 201 2.55 -10.55 15.37
CA GLY A 201 3.01 -9.50 14.45
C GLY A 201 3.42 -9.95 13.05
N GLY A 202 2.54 -9.73 12.07
CA GLY A 202 2.76 -10.04 10.66
C GLY A 202 1.47 -10.02 9.83
N SER A 203 1.61 -10.13 8.50
CA SER A 203 0.48 -10.26 7.57
C SER A 203 0.62 -11.55 6.75
N GLN A 204 -0.50 -12.16 6.38
CA GLN A 204 -0.50 -13.29 5.44
C GLN A 204 -0.36 -12.74 4.01
N VAL A 205 0.80 -12.98 3.38
CA VAL A 205 1.02 -12.63 1.97
C VAL A 205 0.22 -13.60 1.10
N MET A 206 -0.69 -13.07 0.28
CA MET A 206 -1.58 -13.86 -0.57
C MET A 206 -1.25 -13.66 -2.05
N GLN A 207 -1.37 -14.73 -2.84
CA GLN A 207 -1.22 -14.70 -4.30
C GLN A 207 -2.58 -14.86 -5.00
N TYR A 208 -2.81 -14.06 -6.05
CA TYR A 208 -4.04 -14.09 -6.84
C TYR A 208 -3.72 -14.01 -8.34
N GLY A 209 -4.66 -14.40 -9.20
CA GLY A 209 -4.50 -14.40 -10.66
C GLY A 209 -3.79 -15.65 -11.19
N SER A 210 -3.09 -15.53 -12.31
CA SER A 210 -2.39 -16.67 -12.92
C SER A 210 -1.13 -17.03 -12.12
N VAL A 211 -1.28 -17.98 -11.19
CA VAL A 211 -0.17 -18.46 -10.34
C VAL A 211 1.00 -19.05 -11.14
N LYS A 212 0.77 -19.43 -12.40
CA LYS A 212 1.82 -19.90 -13.33
C LYS A 212 2.91 -18.84 -13.56
N ILE A 213 2.56 -17.55 -13.49
CA ILE A 213 3.51 -16.42 -13.59
C ILE A 213 4.52 -16.45 -12.42
N GLY A 214 4.16 -17.01 -11.27
CA GLY A 214 5.08 -17.15 -10.14
C GLY A 214 6.28 -18.06 -10.38
N LYS A 215 6.29 -18.79 -11.51
CA LYS A 215 7.43 -19.60 -11.97
C LYS A 215 8.46 -18.82 -12.78
N ASP A 216 8.13 -17.60 -13.21
CA ASP A 216 9.06 -16.72 -13.88
C ASP A 216 10.15 -16.26 -12.89
N PHE A 217 11.36 -16.06 -13.39
CA PHE A 217 12.45 -15.50 -12.60
C PHE A 217 12.25 -13.99 -12.38
N LEU A 218 12.66 -13.45 -11.23
CA LEU A 218 12.49 -12.03 -10.89
C LEU A 218 13.12 -11.09 -11.92
N PHE A 219 14.28 -11.45 -12.50
CA PHE A 219 14.96 -10.64 -13.51
C PHE A 219 14.09 -10.38 -14.75
N THR A 220 13.10 -11.23 -15.01
CA THR A 220 12.17 -11.05 -16.15
C THR A 220 11.32 -9.79 -16.02
N TYR A 221 11.06 -9.32 -14.80
CA TYR A 221 10.28 -8.12 -14.49
C TYR A 221 11.15 -6.99 -13.93
N MET A 222 12.10 -7.31 -13.05
CA MET A 222 12.88 -6.32 -12.29
C MET A 222 14.27 -6.05 -12.88
N GLY A 223 14.70 -6.86 -13.86
CA GLY A 223 16.11 -6.88 -14.28
C GLY A 223 17.02 -7.43 -13.19
N THR A 224 18.34 -7.31 -13.39
CA THR A 224 19.35 -7.81 -12.44
C THR A 224 20.44 -6.77 -12.26
N ASN A 225 20.87 -6.57 -11.01
CA ASN A 225 22.07 -5.80 -10.75
C ASN A 225 23.29 -6.72 -10.98
N PRO A 226 24.18 -6.41 -11.94
CA PRO A 226 25.37 -7.23 -12.21
C PRO A 226 26.26 -7.43 -10.97
N GLU A 227 26.28 -6.49 -10.03
CA GLU A 227 27.03 -6.65 -8.76
C GLU A 227 26.49 -7.78 -7.87
N ASN A 228 25.26 -8.25 -8.15
CA ASN A 228 24.62 -9.33 -7.43
C ASN A 228 24.70 -10.67 -8.18
N ASP A 229 25.31 -10.74 -9.36
CA ASP A 229 25.30 -11.96 -10.18
C ASP A 229 26.08 -13.12 -9.51
N ASP A 230 27.10 -12.82 -8.71
CA ASP A 230 27.85 -13.82 -7.92
C ASP A 230 27.12 -14.27 -6.63
N TYR A 231 26.03 -13.60 -6.25
CA TYR A 231 25.28 -13.94 -5.04
C TYR A 231 24.28 -15.08 -5.30
N ASN A 232 24.79 -16.31 -5.19
CA ASN A 232 23.99 -17.51 -5.17
C ASN A 232 23.45 -17.80 -3.75
N TYR A 233 22.13 -17.99 -3.62
CA TYR A 233 21.49 -18.41 -2.36
C TYR A 233 22.06 -19.74 -1.82
N ALA A 234 22.70 -20.54 -2.67
CA ALA A 234 23.42 -21.76 -2.27
C ALA A 234 24.55 -21.48 -1.25
N ASN A 235 25.18 -20.30 -1.28
CA ASN A 235 26.19 -19.91 -0.27
C ASN A 235 25.56 -19.55 1.09
N PHE A 236 24.25 -19.27 1.14
CA PHE A 236 23.47 -19.14 2.37
C PHE A 236 23.10 -20.52 2.96
N ALA A 237 22.91 -21.54 2.11
CA ALA A 237 22.58 -22.89 2.54
C ALA A 237 23.82 -23.69 3.04
N THR A 238 25.00 -23.47 2.46
CA THR A 238 26.24 -24.19 2.85
C THR A 238 26.85 -23.71 4.17
N THR A 239 26.45 -22.54 4.68
CA THR A 239 26.78 -22.10 6.04
C THR A 239 25.74 -22.54 7.09
N SER A 240 24.62 -23.12 6.66
CA SER A 240 23.50 -23.54 7.51
C SER A 240 23.48 -25.05 7.81
N SER A 241 24.53 -25.79 7.45
CA SER A 241 24.70 -27.22 7.80
C SER A 241 25.14 -27.45 9.25
N ASN A 242 25.34 -26.39 10.04
CA ASN A 242 25.28 -26.46 11.48
C ASN A 242 23.84 -26.18 11.89
N ASN A 243 23.22 -27.08 12.68
CA ASN A 243 21.91 -26.95 13.31
C ASN A 243 21.82 -25.71 14.25
N GLN A 244 21.94 -24.52 13.68
CA GLN A 244 21.45 -23.29 14.26
C GLN A 244 20.22 -22.94 13.44
N SER A 245 19.06 -23.06 14.09
CA SER A 245 17.87 -22.30 13.74
C SER A 245 18.29 -20.95 13.18
N ILE A 246 17.85 -20.62 11.97
CA ILE A 246 18.04 -19.30 11.37
C ILE A 246 17.30 -18.30 12.28
N ASN A 247 17.98 -17.86 13.33
CA ASN A 247 17.63 -16.67 14.07
C ASN A 247 18.04 -15.52 13.15
N LEU A 248 17.20 -15.23 12.15
CA LEU A 248 17.12 -13.88 11.63
C LEU A 248 16.89 -13.02 12.88
N PRO A 249 17.83 -12.14 13.26
CA PRO A 249 17.52 -11.21 14.31
C PRO A 249 16.52 -10.24 13.69
N ILE A 250 15.23 -10.54 13.80
CA ILE A 250 14.17 -9.54 13.68
C ILE A 250 14.39 -8.63 14.88
N THR A 251 15.37 -7.73 14.76
CA THR A 251 15.70 -6.74 15.80
C THR A 251 14.61 -5.68 15.91
N SER A 252 13.70 -5.62 14.93
CA SER A 252 12.59 -4.67 14.91
C SER A 252 11.39 -5.21 15.68
N LYS A 253 10.99 -4.47 16.71
CA LYS A 253 9.61 -4.57 17.23
C LYS A 253 8.66 -4.23 16.08
N VAL A 254 7.86 -5.20 15.66
CA VAL A 254 6.85 -5.01 14.62
C VAL A 254 5.68 -4.23 15.20
N VAL A 255 5.17 -3.27 14.43
CA VAL A 255 4.02 -2.44 14.79
C VAL A 255 2.99 -2.57 13.68
N SER A 256 1.70 -2.72 14.05
CA SER A 256 0.62 -2.73 13.08
C SER A 256 0.60 -1.44 12.27
N GLN A 257 0.34 -1.55 10.96
CA GLN A 257 0.16 -0.37 10.09
C GLN A 257 -0.91 0.60 10.61
N ARG A 258 -1.94 0.07 11.28
CA ARG A 258 -3.00 0.89 11.89
C ARG A 258 -2.54 1.68 13.09
N ASP A 259 -1.50 1.23 13.78
CA ASP A 259 -0.99 1.88 14.99
C ASP A 259 0.27 2.71 14.71
N ALA A 260 0.83 2.64 13.50
CA ALA A 260 2.03 3.38 13.12
C ALA A 260 1.89 4.90 13.32
N SER A 261 0.74 5.49 12.99
CA SER A 261 0.47 6.92 13.23
C SER A 261 0.42 7.25 14.73
N LEU A 262 -0.24 6.41 15.52
CA LEU A 262 -0.31 6.56 16.97
C LEU A 262 1.08 6.46 17.61
N HIS A 263 1.91 5.52 17.14
CA HIS A 263 3.31 5.41 17.55
C HIS A 263 4.11 6.67 17.19
N HIS A 264 3.94 7.22 15.98
CA HIS A 264 4.59 8.47 15.60
C HIS A 264 4.25 9.60 16.57
N PHE A 265 2.96 9.85 16.84
CA PHE A 265 2.53 10.91 17.77
C PHE A 265 3.02 10.66 19.21
N LEU A 266 2.97 9.41 19.68
CA LEU A 266 3.48 9.04 20.99
C LEU A 266 4.99 9.30 21.12
N HIS A 267 5.78 8.95 20.09
CA HIS A 267 7.20 9.21 20.07
C HIS A 267 7.51 10.71 20.01
N LYS A 268 6.75 11.48 19.21
CA LYS A 268 6.87 12.95 19.14
C LYS A 268 6.64 13.59 20.51
N PHE A 269 5.58 13.19 21.22
CA PHE A 269 5.27 13.68 22.57
C PHE A 269 6.35 13.31 23.59
N LYS A 270 6.80 12.04 23.59
CA LYS A 270 7.82 11.56 24.54
C LYS A 270 9.18 12.22 24.36
N ARG A 271 9.55 12.57 23.12
CA ARG A 271 10.85 13.18 22.80
C ARG A 271 10.89 14.70 23.01
N ALA A 272 9.74 15.36 22.96
CA ALA A 272 9.67 16.81 23.19
C ALA A 272 10.02 17.16 24.64
N ALA A 273 10.70 18.30 24.81
CA ALA A 273 11.19 18.77 26.11
C ALA A 273 10.02 19.14 27.04
N GLU A 274 10.16 18.86 28.34
CA GLU A 274 9.10 19.17 29.32
C GLU A 274 8.80 20.66 29.35
N GLY A 275 7.51 21.01 29.34
CA GLY A 275 7.05 22.41 29.32
C GLY A 275 7.23 23.16 27.99
N SER A 276 7.73 22.52 26.93
CA SER A 276 7.93 23.17 25.64
C SER A 276 6.62 23.28 24.82
N PRO A 277 6.48 24.32 23.97
CA PRO A 277 5.34 24.43 23.05
C PRO A 277 5.20 23.21 22.13
N GLU A 278 6.31 22.61 21.71
CA GLU A 278 6.32 21.40 20.87
C GLU A 278 5.72 20.20 21.61
N LYS A 279 5.95 20.08 22.92
CA LYS A 279 5.36 19.01 23.73
C LYS A 279 3.86 19.20 23.89
N ALA A 280 3.40 20.42 24.10
CA ALA A 280 1.97 20.75 24.17
C ALA A 280 1.26 20.43 22.84
N GLU A 281 1.86 20.81 21.70
CA GLU A 281 1.32 20.48 20.38
C GLU A 281 1.34 18.97 20.11
N ALA A 282 2.42 18.27 20.45
CA ALA A 282 2.49 16.81 20.31
C ALA A 282 1.45 16.09 21.19
N GLN A 283 1.18 16.61 22.39
CA GLN A 283 0.13 16.11 23.26
C GLN A 283 -1.27 16.31 22.64
N LYS A 284 -1.53 17.50 22.08
CA LYS A 284 -2.77 17.80 21.35
C LYS A 284 -3.00 16.84 20.20
N GLN A 285 -1.96 16.57 19.40
CA GLN A 285 -2.02 15.62 18.27
C GLN A 285 -2.30 14.19 18.74
N LEU A 286 -1.61 13.72 19.79
CA LEU A 286 -1.81 12.39 20.35
C LEU A 286 -3.23 12.20 20.92
N LEU A 287 -3.72 13.16 21.70
CA LEU A 287 -5.07 13.11 22.26
C LEU A 287 -6.14 13.22 21.17
N GLY A 288 -5.88 14.02 20.13
CA GLY A 288 -6.73 14.12 18.95
C GLY A 288 -6.92 12.78 18.24
N GLU A 289 -5.83 12.05 17.98
CA GLU A 289 -5.87 10.71 17.36
C GLU A 289 -6.61 9.69 18.26
N LEU A 290 -6.35 9.67 19.57
CA LEU A 290 -7.03 8.77 20.51
C LEU A 290 -8.55 9.05 20.58
N SER A 291 -8.92 10.32 20.68
CA SER A 291 -10.31 10.77 20.71
C SER A 291 -11.04 10.41 19.40
N HIS A 292 -10.37 10.61 18.26
CA HIS A 292 -10.91 10.24 16.96
C HIS A 292 -11.13 8.72 16.83
N ARG A 293 -10.17 7.89 17.26
CA ARG A 293 -10.34 6.41 17.26
C ARG A 293 -11.53 5.97 18.10
N LYS A 294 -11.69 6.56 19.29
CA LYS A 294 -12.84 6.30 20.16
C LYS A 294 -14.17 6.66 19.46
N HIS A 295 -14.22 7.85 18.85
CA HIS A 295 -15.39 8.31 18.09
C HIS A 295 -15.76 7.35 16.95
N ILE A 296 -14.78 6.89 16.18
CA ILE A 296 -14.97 5.94 15.08
C ILE A 296 -15.55 4.60 15.57
N ASP A 297 -14.99 4.07 16.66
CA ASP A 297 -15.40 2.80 17.25
C ASP A 297 -16.80 2.85 17.84
N GLU A 298 -17.14 3.92 18.54
CA GLU A 298 -18.48 4.12 19.10
C GLU A 298 -19.52 4.34 17.99
N SER A 299 -19.18 5.17 16.99
CA SER A 299 -20.12 5.53 15.92
C SER A 299 -20.51 4.32 15.07
N ILE A 300 -19.57 3.45 14.68
CA ILE A 300 -19.94 2.28 13.86
C ILE A 300 -20.84 1.31 14.64
N ASN A 301 -20.61 1.12 15.94
CA ASN A 301 -21.44 0.26 16.78
C ASN A 301 -22.87 0.80 16.88
N GLN A 302 -23.00 2.12 17.04
CA GLN A 302 -24.31 2.79 17.06
C GLN A 302 -25.01 2.72 15.71
N ILE A 303 -24.31 2.98 14.59
CA ILE A 303 -24.86 2.88 13.23
C ILE A 303 -25.43 1.48 13.00
N VAL A 304 -24.67 0.43 13.33
CA VAL A 304 -25.14 -0.96 13.16
C VAL A 304 -26.32 -1.26 14.09
N THR A 305 -26.28 -0.78 15.33
CA THR A 305 -27.38 -0.96 16.29
C THR A 305 -28.68 -0.34 15.78
N ILE A 306 -28.61 0.88 15.23
CA ILE A 306 -29.78 1.60 14.71
C ILE A 306 -30.35 0.89 13.47
N LEU A 307 -29.49 0.43 12.56
CA LEU A 307 -29.93 -0.13 11.28
C LEU A 307 -30.33 -1.62 11.36
N PHE A 308 -29.71 -2.39 12.25
CA PHE A 308 -29.85 -3.85 12.29
C PHE A 308 -30.17 -4.44 13.66
N GLY A 309 -30.27 -3.63 14.71
CA GLY A 309 -30.47 -4.11 16.08
C GLY A 309 -29.17 -4.49 16.80
N HIS A 310 -29.18 -4.36 18.13
CA HIS A 310 -28.00 -4.56 18.98
C HIS A 310 -27.45 -6.00 18.89
N GLU A 311 -28.33 -6.99 18.76
CA GLU A 311 -27.99 -8.41 18.63
C GLU A 311 -27.17 -8.72 17.37
N ASN A 312 -27.27 -7.89 16.34
CA ASN A 312 -26.57 -8.07 15.07
C ASN A 312 -25.21 -7.37 15.01
N VAL A 313 -24.85 -6.53 16.00
CA VAL A 313 -23.58 -5.78 16.02
C VAL A 313 -22.38 -6.72 15.92
N SER A 314 -22.29 -7.71 16.81
CA SER A 314 -21.18 -8.68 16.81
C SER A 314 -21.07 -9.44 15.49
N LYS A 315 -22.22 -9.82 14.91
CA LYS A 315 -22.28 -10.52 13.62
C LYS A 315 -21.75 -9.63 12.50
N MET A 316 -22.22 -8.39 12.39
CA MET A 316 -21.82 -7.46 11.32
C MET A 316 -20.34 -7.07 11.41
N LEU A 317 -19.80 -6.94 12.63
CA LEU A 317 -18.38 -6.60 12.84
C LEU A 317 -17.43 -7.76 12.51
N LYS A 318 -17.83 -9.00 12.77
CA LYS A 318 -16.95 -10.18 12.67
C LYS A 318 -17.12 -10.97 11.37
N SER A 319 -18.25 -10.83 10.68
CA SER A 319 -18.53 -11.61 9.47
C SER A 319 -17.51 -11.28 8.38
N LYS A 320 -16.94 -12.35 7.80
CA LYS A 320 -16.05 -12.29 6.63
C LYS A 320 -16.65 -13.15 5.53
N GLN A 321 -16.52 -12.71 4.29
CA GLN A 321 -16.93 -13.51 3.14
C GLN A 321 -16.09 -14.78 3.04
N SER A 322 -16.71 -15.86 2.56
CA SER A 322 -16.00 -17.11 2.30
C SER A 322 -14.93 -16.92 1.22
N ALA A 323 -13.82 -17.65 1.33
CA ALA A 323 -12.74 -17.60 0.34
C ALA A 323 -13.29 -17.78 -1.09
N GLY A 324 -12.81 -16.95 -2.02
CA GLY A 324 -13.23 -16.98 -3.42
C GLY A 324 -14.49 -16.19 -3.77
N LYS A 325 -15.25 -15.70 -2.79
CA LYS A 325 -16.36 -14.76 -3.03
C LYS A 325 -15.88 -13.30 -3.05
N PRO A 326 -16.53 -12.41 -3.83
CA PRO A 326 -16.28 -10.98 -3.73
C PRO A 326 -16.65 -10.47 -2.33
N LEU A 327 -16.04 -9.36 -1.92
CA LEU A 327 -16.35 -8.71 -0.63
C LEU A 327 -17.82 -8.27 -0.55
N VAL A 328 -18.31 -7.71 -1.66
CA VAL A 328 -19.65 -7.15 -1.80
C VAL A 328 -20.16 -7.43 -3.21
N ASP A 329 -21.45 -7.69 -3.34
CA ASP A 329 -22.10 -7.87 -4.64
C ASP A 329 -22.42 -6.52 -5.31
N ASP A 330 -22.91 -5.55 -4.52
CA ASP A 330 -23.18 -4.18 -4.96
C ASP A 330 -22.04 -3.22 -4.57
N TRP A 331 -21.11 -3.00 -5.51
CA TRP A 331 -20.00 -2.06 -5.34
C TRP A 331 -20.45 -0.59 -5.31
N ASN A 332 -21.60 -0.24 -5.87
CA ASN A 332 -22.12 1.12 -5.80
C ASN A 332 -22.64 1.44 -4.40
N CYS A 333 -23.39 0.51 -3.79
CA CYS A 333 -23.76 0.59 -2.38
C CYS A 333 -22.51 0.76 -1.52
N PHE A 334 -21.50 -0.09 -1.73
CA PHE A 334 -20.27 -0.07 -0.96
C PHE A 334 -19.52 1.26 -1.08
N LYS A 335 -19.29 1.74 -2.31
CA LYS A 335 -18.63 3.04 -2.58
C LYS A 335 -19.38 4.18 -1.91
N LEU A 336 -20.70 4.20 -2.02
CA LEU A 336 -21.54 5.23 -1.42
C LEU A 336 -21.41 5.23 0.11
N LEU A 337 -21.58 4.08 0.76
CA LEU A 337 -21.48 3.99 2.22
C LEU A 337 -20.07 4.31 2.74
N VAL A 338 -19.02 3.83 2.07
CA VAL A 338 -17.63 4.13 2.43
C VAL A 338 -17.36 5.63 2.33
N ASN A 339 -17.76 6.27 1.23
CA ASN A 339 -17.54 7.70 1.02
C ASN A 339 -18.34 8.54 2.03
N THR A 340 -19.60 8.17 2.30
CA THR A 340 -20.41 8.81 3.33
C THR A 340 -19.76 8.65 4.71
N TYR A 341 -19.35 7.45 5.09
CA TYR A 341 -18.72 7.19 6.39
C TYR A 341 -17.39 7.94 6.56
N LYS A 342 -16.53 7.93 5.55
CA LYS A 342 -15.27 8.68 5.53
C LYS A 342 -15.53 10.19 5.67
N LYS A 343 -16.48 10.73 4.91
CA LYS A 343 -16.82 12.16 4.93
C LYS A 343 -17.35 12.63 6.29
N HIS A 344 -18.23 11.85 6.91
CA HIS A 344 -18.94 12.28 8.12
C HIS A 344 -18.25 11.85 9.42
N CYS A 345 -17.53 10.73 9.43
CA CYS A 345 -16.91 10.17 10.62
C CYS A 345 -15.38 10.24 10.57
N GLY A 346 -14.80 10.08 9.37
CA GLY A 346 -13.38 9.76 9.14
C GLY A 346 -12.45 10.90 8.72
N SER A 347 -12.86 12.16 8.80
CA SER A 347 -12.11 13.30 8.23
C SER A 347 -10.71 13.54 8.81
N ARG A 348 -10.29 12.83 9.86
CA ARG A 348 -9.06 13.10 10.61
C ARG A 348 -7.98 12.03 10.53
N SER A 349 -8.30 10.80 10.13
CA SER A 349 -7.29 9.74 9.96
C SER A 349 -7.70 8.72 8.90
N ARG A 350 -7.04 7.57 8.86
CA ARG A 350 -7.41 6.42 8.01
C ARG A 350 -7.96 5.24 8.83
N TYR A 351 -8.16 5.45 10.12
CA TYR A 351 -8.56 4.41 11.08
C TYR A 351 -9.95 3.87 10.78
N GLU A 352 -10.86 4.74 10.33
CA GLU A 352 -12.24 4.44 9.93
C GLU A 352 -12.34 3.34 8.88
N LEU A 353 -11.36 3.24 7.99
CA LEU A 353 -11.37 2.24 6.91
C LEU A 353 -11.29 0.81 7.44
N LYS A 354 -10.90 0.61 8.72
CA LYS A 354 -10.97 -0.71 9.35
C LYS A 354 -12.38 -1.32 9.32
N TYR A 355 -13.41 -0.47 9.26
CA TYR A 355 -14.81 -0.86 9.24
C TYR A 355 -15.40 -0.95 7.83
N SER A 356 -14.61 -0.80 6.76
CA SER A 356 -15.06 -1.06 5.38
C SER A 356 -15.74 -2.42 5.22
N GLY A 357 -15.23 -3.49 5.85
CA GLY A 357 -15.88 -4.80 5.83
C GLY A 357 -17.29 -4.80 6.42
N VAL A 358 -17.55 -3.95 7.43
CA VAL A 358 -18.89 -3.79 8.03
C VAL A 358 -19.82 -3.12 7.03
N LEU A 359 -19.36 -2.07 6.36
CA LEU A 359 -20.15 -1.37 5.33
C LEU A 359 -20.48 -2.31 4.15
N ALA A 360 -19.56 -3.19 3.78
CA ALA A 360 -19.83 -4.26 2.81
C ALA A 360 -20.88 -5.26 3.32
N ASN A 361 -20.80 -5.67 4.60
CA ASN A 361 -21.80 -6.55 5.22
C ASN A 361 -23.20 -5.91 5.23
N MET A 362 -23.28 -4.60 5.47
CA MET A 362 -24.55 -3.84 5.39
C MET A 362 -25.14 -3.88 3.98
N CYS A 363 -24.33 -3.66 2.94
CA CYS A 363 -24.76 -3.77 1.56
C CYS A 363 -25.24 -5.19 1.21
N ASN A 364 -24.48 -6.22 1.60
CA ASN A 364 -24.85 -7.61 1.36
C ASN A 364 -26.11 -8.04 2.13
N ALA A 365 -26.43 -7.36 3.23
CA ALA A 365 -27.67 -7.56 3.98
C ALA A 365 -28.88 -6.82 3.38
N GLY A 366 -28.70 -6.06 2.28
CA GLY A 366 -29.78 -5.34 1.61
C GLY A 366 -30.24 -4.09 2.37
N VAL A 367 -29.31 -3.36 3.00
CA VAL A 367 -29.64 -2.13 3.73
C VAL A 367 -30.35 -1.10 2.84
N ASP A 368 -31.34 -0.39 3.40
CA ASP A 368 -31.89 0.78 2.72
C ASP A 368 -30.84 1.90 2.69
N LEU A 369 -30.40 2.27 1.48
CA LEU A 369 -29.32 3.23 1.29
C LEU A 369 -29.65 4.63 1.84
N LYS A 370 -30.90 5.08 1.72
CA LYS A 370 -31.29 6.40 2.21
C LYS A 370 -31.23 6.45 3.73
N GLN A 371 -31.78 5.43 4.37
CA GLN A 371 -31.72 5.28 5.83
C GLN A 371 -30.28 5.15 6.31
N ALA A 372 -29.46 4.31 5.67
CA ALA A 372 -28.06 4.14 6.05
C ALA A 372 -27.26 5.45 5.96
N ILE A 373 -27.41 6.22 4.88
CA ILE A 373 -26.73 7.51 4.71
C ILE A 373 -27.17 8.51 5.79
N ALA A 374 -28.48 8.59 6.06
CA ALA A 374 -29.02 9.46 7.09
C ALA A 374 -28.46 9.09 8.48
N THR A 375 -28.49 7.80 8.83
CA THR A 375 -27.97 7.29 10.11
C THR A 375 -26.48 7.54 10.26
N ILE A 376 -25.66 7.31 9.23
CA ILE A 376 -24.22 7.60 9.27
C ILE A 376 -23.98 9.10 9.52
N THR A 377 -24.69 9.94 8.77
CA THR A 377 -24.55 11.41 8.83
C THR A 377 -24.90 11.93 10.23
N GLU A 378 -26.03 11.49 10.78
CA GLU A 378 -26.51 11.93 12.09
C GLU A 378 -25.63 11.42 13.23
N THR A 379 -25.31 10.13 13.23
CA THR A 379 -24.54 9.49 14.31
C THR A 379 -23.14 10.12 14.44
N CYS A 380 -22.46 10.35 13.31
CA CYS A 380 -21.11 10.90 13.33
C CYS A 380 -21.08 12.41 13.62
N SER A 381 -22.18 13.13 13.34
CA SER A 381 -22.34 14.52 13.77
C SER A 381 -22.53 14.61 15.29
N ASN A 382 -23.36 13.74 15.88
CA ASN A 382 -23.68 13.76 17.31
C ASN A 382 -22.53 13.31 18.21
N ASN A 383 -21.69 12.38 17.74
CA ASN A 383 -20.55 11.88 18.51
C ASN A 383 -19.25 12.66 18.27
N SER A 384 -19.27 13.72 17.44
CA SER A 384 -18.06 14.46 17.09
C SER A 384 -17.36 14.97 18.36
N PRO A 385 -16.10 14.57 18.64
CA PRO A 385 -15.42 15.04 19.84
C PRO A 385 -15.23 16.57 19.74
N PRO A 386 -15.34 17.31 20.86
CA PRO A 386 -15.10 18.75 20.86
C PRO A 386 -13.74 19.03 20.24
N LEU A 387 -13.70 20.03 19.35
CA LEU A 387 -12.46 20.50 18.74
C LEU A 387 -11.50 20.94 19.86
N PRO A 388 -10.25 20.46 19.86
CA PRO A 388 -9.26 20.85 20.86
C PRO A 388 -8.70 22.26 20.63
#